data_AF-A0A7W0GVS4-F1
#
_entry.id   AF-A0A7W0GVS4-F1
#
_cell.length_a   1.000
_cell.length_b   1.000
_cell.length_c   1.000
_cell.angle_alpha   90.00
_cell.angle_beta   90.00
_cell.angle_gamma   90.00
#
_symmetry.space_group_name_H-M   'P 1'
#
loop_
_entity.id
_entity.type
_entity.pdbx_description
1 polymer ?
#
loop_
_entity_poly.entity_id
_entity_poly.type
_entity_poly.pdbx_seq_one_letter_code
_entity_poly.pdbx_strand_id
1 'polypeptide(L)'
;GWAAGEWERLGLLELNLAVARGEIPDLIGLDGALRGHQVGAEAAYGLATTAVAELARRNPTATLDPLMQRLRRGESFDAAVLATTGLTVERFDETWKQTVRRRYGLGTWLLAGGGWLLVAVIVLGLVQFRRRADQVRRAALDEGWEVDPEAMGGPELDPTRRE
;
A
#
# COMPACT_ATOMS: atom_id res chain seq x y z
N GLY A 1 38.61 -21.42 -5.82
CA GLY A 1 37.48 -20.84 -6.55
C GLY A 1 36.58 -20.10 -5.59
N TRP A 2 36.91 -18.85 -5.28
CA TRP A 2 36.23 -18.05 -4.24
C TRP A 2 35.51 -16.81 -4.79
N ALA A 3 35.42 -16.66 -6.11
CA ALA A 3 34.69 -15.54 -6.71
C ALA A 3 33.18 -15.84 -6.85
N ALA A 4 32.78 -17.07 -7.21
CA ALA A 4 31.41 -17.36 -7.63
C ALA A 4 30.35 -17.12 -6.54
N GLY A 5 30.60 -17.52 -5.29
CA GLY A 5 29.61 -17.41 -4.21
C GLY A 5 29.41 -16.01 -3.63
N GLU A 6 30.29 -15.05 -3.94
CA GLU A 6 30.18 -13.68 -3.44
C GLU A 6 29.37 -12.80 -4.40
N TRP A 7 29.57 -12.98 -5.72
CA TRP A 7 28.71 -12.39 -6.76
C TRP A 7 27.25 -12.86 -6.66
N GLU A 8 27.04 -14.12 -6.29
CA GLU A 8 25.71 -14.71 -6.17
C GLU A 8 24.95 -14.23 -4.92
N ARG A 9 25.65 -14.00 -3.81
CA ARG A 9 25.07 -13.40 -2.60
C ARG A 9 24.70 -11.92 -2.80
N LEU A 10 25.51 -11.17 -3.55
CA LEU A 10 25.22 -9.78 -3.90
C LEU A 10 24.00 -9.70 -4.83
N GLY A 11 23.88 -10.60 -5.81
CA GLY A 11 22.70 -10.70 -6.68
C GLY A 11 21.41 -11.02 -5.91
N LEU A 12 21.47 -11.90 -4.91
CA LEU A 12 20.33 -12.24 -4.04
C LEU A 12 19.89 -11.08 -3.12
N LEU A 13 20.83 -10.23 -2.71
CA LEU A 13 20.56 -9.04 -1.89
C LEU A 13 19.96 -7.90 -2.74
N GLU A 14 20.50 -7.62 -3.91
CA GLU A 14 19.92 -6.66 -4.86
C GLU A 14 18.52 -7.05 -5.29
N LEU A 15 18.29 -8.36 -5.51
CA LEU A 15 17.00 -8.92 -5.88
C LEU A 15 15.96 -8.82 -4.75
N ASN A 16 16.32 -9.20 -3.52
CA ASN A 16 15.43 -9.00 -2.37
C ASN A 16 15.14 -7.52 -2.13
N LEU A 17 16.11 -6.64 -2.37
CA LEU A 17 15.90 -5.19 -2.29
C LEU A 17 15.04 -4.65 -3.44
N ALA A 18 15.03 -5.27 -4.62
CA ALA A 18 14.17 -4.90 -5.75
C ALA A 18 12.71 -5.37 -5.54
N VAL A 19 12.54 -6.59 -5.05
CA VAL A 19 11.24 -7.14 -4.62
C VAL A 19 10.67 -6.33 -3.45
N ALA A 20 11.51 -5.98 -2.46
CA ALA A 20 11.11 -5.15 -1.32
C ALA A 20 10.87 -3.68 -1.69
N ARG A 21 11.52 -3.14 -2.73
CA ARG A 21 11.26 -1.78 -3.27
C ARG A 21 10.00 -1.68 -4.12
N GLY A 22 9.36 -2.80 -4.46
CA GLY A 22 8.14 -2.80 -5.27
C GLY A 22 8.38 -2.45 -6.75
N GLU A 23 9.61 -2.65 -7.24
CA GLU A 23 9.93 -2.49 -8.65
C GLU A 23 9.49 -3.73 -9.42
N ILE A 24 8.30 -3.64 -10.02
CA ILE A 24 7.77 -4.69 -10.89
C ILE A 24 8.65 -4.77 -12.17
N PRO A 25 9.28 -5.92 -12.47
CA PRO A 25 10.10 -6.12 -13.66
C PRO A 25 9.27 -6.02 -14.95
N ASP A 26 9.90 -5.68 -16.08
CA ASP A 26 9.30 -5.82 -17.41
C ASP A 26 9.12 -7.30 -17.81
N LEU A 27 8.36 -7.52 -18.88
CA LEU A 27 8.16 -8.87 -19.43
C LEU A 27 9.48 -9.57 -19.79
N ILE A 28 10.49 -8.84 -20.26
CA ILE A 28 11.81 -9.40 -20.61
C ILE A 28 12.55 -9.87 -19.34
N GLY A 29 12.58 -9.05 -18.29
CA GLY A 29 13.14 -9.39 -16.99
C GLY A 29 12.39 -10.54 -16.32
N LEU A 30 11.06 -10.59 -16.47
CA LEU A 30 10.22 -11.69 -16.00
C LEU A 30 10.56 -13.01 -16.72
N ASP A 31 10.69 -13.00 -18.05
CA ASP A 31 11.08 -14.17 -18.85
C ASP A 31 12.50 -14.65 -18.51
N GLY A 32 13.43 -13.72 -18.24
CA GLY A 32 14.74 -14.03 -17.69
C GLY A 32 14.68 -14.71 -16.32
N ALA A 33 13.86 -14.20 -15.40
CA ALA A 33 13.69 -14.77 -14.06
C ALA A 33 13.06 -16.17 -14.07
N LEU A 34 12.14 -16.44 -15.02
CA LEU A 34 11.52 -17.76 -15.19
C LEU A 34 12.49 -18.81 -15.76
N ARG A 35 13.48 -18.40 -16.57
CA ARG A 35 14.50 -19.30 -17.14
C ARG A 35 15.68 -19.58 -16.19
N GLY A 36 15.86 -18.79 -15.15
CA GLY A 36 16.88 -18.99 -14.12
C GLY A 36 16.51 -20.09 -13.11
N HIS A 37 17.50 -20.69 -12.44
CA HIS A 37 17.33 -21.80 -11.49
C HIS A 37 17.46 -21.41 -10.00
N GLN A 38 17.08 -20.19 -9.59
CA GLN A 38 17.26 -19.75 -8.20
C GLN A 38 16.18 -18.80 -7.65
N VAL A 39 16.15 -18.77 -6.31
CA VAL A 39 15.39 -17.92 -5.37
C VAL A 39 14.71 -16.73 -6.05
N GLY A 40 13.37 -16.77 -6.09
CA GLY A 40 12.55 -15.77 -6.78
C GLY A 40 11.58 -16.37 -7.81
N ALA A 41 11.72 -17.65 -8.14
CA ALA A 41 10.81 -18.37 -9.05
C ALA A 41 9.34 -18.27 -8.63
N GLU A 42 9.03 -18.40 -7.33
CA GLU A 42 7.64 -18.25 -6.83
C GLU A 42 7.08 -16.85 -7.07
N ALA A 43 7.87 -15.80 -6.82
CA ALA A 43 7.48 -14.41 -7.08
C ALA A 43 7.33 -14.15 -8.60
N ALA A 44 8.22 -14.70 -9.42
CA ALA A 44 8.13 -14.65 -10.88
C ALA A 44 6.88 -15.37 -11.40
N TYR A 45 6.56 -16.56 -10.88
CA TYR A 45 5.32 -17.26 -11.24
C TYR A 45 4.07 -16.47 -10.81
N GLY A 46 4.10 -15.84 -9.63
CA GLY A 46 3.03 -14.94 -9.20
C GLY A 46 2.84 -13.77 -10.16
N LEU A 47 3.92 -13.08 -10.52
CA LEU A 47 3.88 -11.96 -11.49
C LEU A 47 3.43 -12.42 -12.88
N ALA A 48 3.95 -13.53 -13.38
CA ALA A 48 3.55 -14.13 -14.65
C ALA A 48 2.06 -14.48 -14.65
N THR A 49 1.53 -15.00 -13.54
CA THR A 49 0.09 -15.26 -13.37
C THR A 49 -0.72 -13.96 -13.49
N THR A 50 -0.23 -12.85 -12.91
CA THR A 50 -0.93 -11.56 -13.06
C THR A 50 -0.89 -11.04 -14.49
N ALA A 51 0.23 -11.21 -15.20
CA ALA A 51 0.38 -10.81 -16.59
C ALA A 51 -0.56 -11.61 -17.50
N VAL A 52 -0.58 -12.94 -17.35
CA VAL A 52 -1.49 -13.85 -18.06
C VAL A 52 -2.95 -13.49 -17.80
N ALA A 53 -3.31 -13.21 -16.55
CA ALA A 53 -4.67 -12.82 -16.19
C ALA A 53 -5.07 -11.45 -16.77
N GLU A 54 -4.17 -10.48 -16.83
CA GLU A 54 -4.41 -9.19 -17.50
C GLU A 54 -4.54 -9.34 -19.01
N LEU A 55 -3.75 -10.21 -19.63
CA LEU A 55 -3.82 -10.51 -21.06
C LEU A 55 -5.16 -11.15 -21.41
N ALA A 56 -5.60 -12.14 -20.63
CA ALA A 56 -6.91 -12.76 -20.79
C ALA A 56 -8.04 -11.74 -20.63
N ARG A 57 -7.99 -10.88 -19.60
CA ARG A 57 -9.01 -9.84 -19.35
C ARG A 57 -9.16 -8.84 -20.50
N ARG A 58 -8.08 -8.57 -21.25
CA ARG A 58 -8.09 -7.59 -22.35
C ARG A 58 -8.49 -8.19 -23.69
N ASN A 59 -8.49 -9.52 -23.81
CA ASN A 59 -9.04 -10.16 -24.98
C ASN A 59 -10.56 -9.96 -25.06
N PRO A 60 -11.13 -9.79 -26.27
CA PRO A 60 -12.57 -9.63 -26.45
C PRO A 60 -13.41 -10.76 -25.83
N THR A 61 -12.85 -11.97 -25.79
CA THR A 61 -13.52 -13.16 -25.23
C THR A 61 -13.28 -13.34 -23.72
N ALA A 62 -12.47 -12.48 -23.10
CA ALA A 62 -11.93 -12.65 -21.75
C ALA A 62 -11.14 -13.96 -21.55
N THR A 63 -10.70 -14.61 -22.64
CA THR A 63 -9.91 -15.85 -22.63
C THR A 63 -8.58 -15.65 -23.37
N LEU A 64 -7.66 -16.62 -23.26
CA LEU A 64 -6.41 -16.62 -24.05
C LEU A 64 -6.56 -17.29 -25.42
N ASP A 65 -7.70 -17.91 -25.73
CA ASP A 65 -7.86 -18.72 -26.93
C ASP A 65 -7.54 -17.98 -28.23
N PRO A 66 -7.99 -16.72 -28.44
CA PRO A 66 -7.65 -15.97 -29.64
C PRO A 66 -6.14 -15.80 -29.82
N LEU A 67 -5.42 -15.49 -28.72
CA LEU A 67 -3.98 -15.30 -28.73
C LEU A 67 -3.24 -16.61 -28.98
N MET A 68 -3.61 -17.69 -28.28
CA MET A 68 -3.00 -19.00 -28.47
C MET A 68 -3.22 -19.54 -29.89
N GLN A 69 -4.37 -19.27 -30.50
CA GLN A 69 -4.66 -19.69 -31.87
C GLN A 69 -3.74 -18.99 -32.89
N ARG A 70 -3.38 -17.73 -32.67
CA ARG A 70 -2.45 -16.96 -33.52
C ARG A 70 -1.02 -17.44 -33.37
N LEU A 71 -0.56 -17.64 -32.13
CA LEU A 71 0.77 -18.21 -31.85
C LEU A 71 0.93 -19.59 -32.50
N ARG A 72 -0.10 -20.45 -32.43
CA ARG A 72 -0.09 -21.76 -33.10
C ARG A 72 -0.01 -21.70 -34.62
N ARG A 73 -0.40 -20.57 -35.24
CA ARG A 73 -0.25 -20.32 -36.69
C ARG A 73 1.13 -19.78 -37.05
N GLY A 74 2.02 -19.60 -36.07
CA GLY A 74 3.38 -19.09 -36.27
C GLY A 74 3.48 -17.56 -36.26
N GLU A 75 2.42 -16.84 -35.86
CA GLU A 75 2.53 -15.40 -35.62
C GLU A 75 3.49 -15.13 -34.44
N SER A 76 4.29 -14.06 -34.55
CA SER A 76 5.14 -13.62 -33.45
C SER A 76 4.28 -13.20 -32.24
N PHE A 77 4.85 -13.29 -31.04
CA PHE A 77 4.17 -12.88 -29.81
C PHE A 77 3.69 -11.43 -29.89
N ASP A 78 4.55 -10.53 -30.37
CA ASP A 78 4.23 -9.12 -30.55
C ASP A 78 3.04 -8.89 -31.49
N ALA A 79 3.02 -9.59 -32.63
CA ALA A 79 1.92 -9.50 -33.57
C ALA A 79 0.61 -10.07 -32.99
N ALA A 80 0.71 -11.19 -32.26
CA ALA A 80 -0.45 -11.84 -31.64
C ALA A 80 -1.06 -10.97 -30.52
N VAL A 81 -0.24 -10.36 -29.67
CA VAL A 81 -0.69 -9.45 -28.59
C VAL A 81 -1.36 -8.21 -29.20
N LEU A 82 -0.73 -7.59 -30.21
CA LEU A 82 -1.30 -6.43 -30.88
C LEU A 82 -2.65 -6.74 -31.53
N ALA A 83 -2.75 -7.86 -32.24
CA ALA A 83 -3.96 -8.24 -32.95
C ALA A 83 -5.13 -8.63 -32.03
N THR A 84 -4.85 -9.05 -30.79
CA THR A 84 -5.87 -9.56 -29.86
C THR A 84 -6.25 -8.57 -28.77
N THR A 85 -5.32 -7.72 -28.34
CA THR A 85 -5.54 -6.71 -27.30
C THR A 85 -5.62 -5.28 -27.84
N GLY A 86 -5.18 -5.05 -29.08
CA GLY A 86 -5.02 -3.71 -29.66
C GLY A 86 -3.81 -2.93 -29.12
N LEU A 87 -2.96 -3.55 -28.29
CA LEU A 87 -1.81 -2.91 -27.66
C LEU A 87 -0.51 -3.53 -28.14
N THR A 88 0.52 -2.70 -28.33
CA THR A 88 1.89 -3.19 -28.48
C THR A 88 2.33 -3.88 -27.17
N VAL A 89 3.29 -4.79 -27.25
CA VAL A 89 3.82 -5.51 -26.08
C VAL A 89 4.39 -4.53 -25.05
N GLU A 90 5.12 -3.51 -25.50
CA GLU A 90 5.64 -2.44 -24.66
C GLU A 90 4.51 -1.70 -23.92
N ARG A 91 3.44 -1.32 -24.64
CA ARG A 91 2.31 -0.62 -24.02
C ARG A 91 1.52 -1.52 -23.07
N PHE A 92 1.41 -2.80 -23.39
CA PHE A 92 0.83 -3.79 -22.50
C PHE A 92 1.64 -3.90 -21.21
N ASP A 93 2.97 -4.01 -21.30
CA ASP A 93 3.87 -4.12 -20.15
C ASP A 93 3.72 -2.92 -19.19
N GLU A 94 3.74 -1.69 -19.73
CA GLU A 94 3.52 -0.46 -18.95
C GLU A 94 2.16 -0.48 -18.23
N THR A 95 1.10 -0.83 -18.96
CA THR A 95 -0.25 -0.79 -18.39
C THR A 95 -0.45 -1.90 -17.35
N TRP A 96 0.12 -3.08 -17.58
CA TRP A 96 0.12 -4.19 -16.63
C TRP A 96 0.84 -3.79 -15.35
N LYS A 97 2.06 -3.25 -15.45
CA LYS A 97 2.82 -2.73 -14.29
C LYS A 97 2.02 -1.72 -13.50
N GLN A 98 1.35 -0.78 -14.17
CA GLN A 98 0.53 0.23 -13.49
C GLN A 98 -0.65 -0.41 -12.74
N THR A 99 -1.34 -1.37 -13.36
CA THR A 99 -2.43 -2.12 -12.71
C THR A 99 -1.94 -2.90 -11.49
N VAL A 100 -0.82 -3.61 -11.60
CA VAL A 100 -0.24 -4.39 -10.49
C VAL A 100 0.23 -3.45 -9.37
N ARG A 101 0.92 -2.34 -9.69
CA ARG A 101 1.30 -1.32 -8.68
C ARG A 101 0.08 -0.75 -7.97
N ARG A 102 -1.01 -0.44 -8.69
CA ARG A 102 -2.22 0.11 -8.09
C ARG A 102 -2.92 -0.90 -7.17
N ARG A 103 -3.06 -2.16 -7.61
CA ARG A 103 -3.81 -3.19 -6.88
C ARG A 103 -3.02 -3.74 -5.69
N TYR A 104 -1.74 -4.01 -5.89
CA TYR A 104 -0.89 -4.60 -4.85
C TYR A 104 -0.15 -3.53 -4.04
N GLY A 105 0.01 -2.29 -4.53
CA GLY A 105 0.49 -1.17 -3.72
C GLY A 105 -0.47 -0.79 -2.60
N LEU A 106 -1.79 -0.83 -2.85
CA LEU A 106 -2.81 -0.69 -1.79
C LEU A 106 -2.79 -1.86 -0.81
N GLY A 107 -2.62 -3.09 -1.30
CA GLY A 107 -2.52 -4.29 -0.45
C GLY A 107 -1.29 -4.26 0.45
N THR A 108 -0.12 -3.95 -0.11
CA THR A 108 1.13 -3.78 0.63
C THR A 108 1.04 -2.59 1.59
N TRP A 109 0.41 -1.47 1.22
CA TRP A 109 0.19 -0.34 2.12
C TRP A 109 -0.69 -0.72 3.31
N LEU A 110 -1.78 -1.46 3.09
CA LEU A 110 -2.66 -1.95 4.18
C LEU A 110 -1.92 -2.93 5.10
N LEU A 111 -1.16 -3.87 4.54
CA LEU A 111 -0.39 -4.88 5.28
C LEU A 111 0.83 -4.29 6.02
N ALA A 112 1.47 -3.26 5.47
CA ALA A 112 2.66 -2.61 6.04
C ALA A 112 2.33 -1.54 7.09
N GLY A 113 1.06 -1.37 7.48
CA GLY A 113 0.64 -0.48 8.56
C GLY A 113 -0.26 0.68 8.16
N GLY A 114 -0.68 0.79 6.90
CA GLY A 114 -1.70 1.76 6.44
C GLY A 114 -3.05 1.58 7.14
N GLY A 115 -3.37 0.36 7.60
CA GLY A 115 -4.50 0.11 8.49
C GLY A 115 -4.45 0.92 9.78
N TRP A 116 -3.26 1.15 10.36
CA TRP A 116 -3.08 1.98 11.55
C TRP A 116 -3.34 3.46 11.29
N LEU A 117 -3.08 3.95 10.07
CA LEU A 117 -3.37 5.34 9.70
C LEU A 117 -4.89 5.57 9.64
N LEU A 118 -5.63 4.61 9.07
CA LEU A 118 -7.10 4.64 9.07
C LEU A 118 -7.66 4.62 10.51
N VAL A 119 -7.13 3.74 11.36
CA VAL A 119 -7.49 3.68 12.79
C VAL A 119 -7.16 5.01 13.49
N ALA A 120 -5.99 5.59 13.24
CA ALA A 120 -5.59 6.88 13.82
C ALA A 120 -6.53 8.01 13.41
N VAL A 121 -6.95 8.07 12.14
CA VAL A 121 -7.92 9.06 11.64
C VAL A 121 -9.29 8.89 12.29
N ILE A 122 -9.78 7.66 12.42
CA ILE A 122 -11.05 7.36 13.11
C ILE A 122 -10.98 7.78 14.57
N VAL A 123 -9.90 7.44 15.27
CA VAL A 123 -9.69 7.82 16.68
C VAL A 123 -9.62 9.33 16.82
N LEU A 124 -8.87 10.03 15.95
CA LEU A 124 -8.81 11.50 15.94
C LEU A 124 -10.18 12.13 15.71
N GLY A 125 -10.95 11.62 14.74
CA GLY A 125 -12.31 12.08 14.46
C GLY A 125 -13.23 11.91 15.66
N LEU A 126 -13.22 10.73 16.30
CA LEU A 126 -13.99 10.46 17.50
C LEU A 126 -13.57 11.34 18.68
N VAL A 127 -12.27 11.55 18.89
CA VAL A 127 -11.76 12.44 19.95
C VAL A 127 -12.17 13.88 19.70
N GLN A 128 -12.10 14.38 18.47
CA GLN A 128 -12.54 15.73 18.14
C GLN A 128 -14.05 15.90 18.33
N PHE A 129 -14.85 14.90 17.93
CA PHE A 129 -16.29 14.90 18.14
C PHE A 129 -16.64 14.87 19.64
N ARG A 130 -15.97 14.01 20.42
CA ARG A 130 -16.13 13.96 21.88
C ARG A 130 -15.69 15.25 22.55
N ARG A 131 -14.57 15.85 22.14
CA ARG A 131 -14.12 17.14 22.66
C ARG A 131 -15.11 18.26 22.37
N ARG A 132 -15.70 18.29 21.16
CA ARG A 132 -16.77 19.26 20.84
C ARG A 132 -18.02 19.03 21.67
N ALA A 133 -18.46 17.78 21.84
CA ALA A 133 -19.61 17.45 22.67
C ALA A 133 -19.38 17.76 24.16
N ASP A 134 -18.18 17.47 24.67
CA ASP A 134 -17.79 17.75 26.05
C ASP A 134 -17.61 19.26 26.28
N GLN A 135 -17.17 20.03 25.28
CA GLN A 135 -17.12 21.49 25.36
C GLN A 135 -18.52 22.12 25.44
N VAL A 136 -19.50 21.61 24.70
CA VAL A 136 -20.91 22.04 24.82
C VAL A 136 -21.45 21.76 26.22
N ARG A 137 -21.10 20.61 26.81
CA ARG A 137 -21.47 20.26 28.20
C ARG A 137 -20.77 21.11 29.25
N ARG A 138 -19.51 21.52 29.03
CA ARG A 138 -18.78 22.42 29.95
C ARG A 138 -19.28 23.85 29.87
N ALA A 139 -19.63 24.34 28.68
CA ALA A 139 -20.28 25.64 28.51
C ALA A 139 -21.59 25.75 29.30
N ALA A 140 -22.36 24.65 29.37
CA ALA A 140 -23.57 24.57 30.18
C ALA A 140 -23.32 24.52 31.71
N LEU A 141 -22.09 24.23 32.15
CA LEU A 141 -21.71 24.23 33.56
C LEU A 141 -21.13 25.58 34.00
N ASP A 142 -20.52 26.35 33.09
CA ASP A 142 -20.03 27.72 33.35
C ASP A 142 -21.17 28.74 33.50
N GLU A 143 -22.38 28.46 33.00
CA GLU A 143 -23.57 29.32 33.18
C GLU A 143 -24.11 29.35 34.62
N GLY A 144 -23.63 28.46 35.52
CA GLY A 144 -24.16 28.32 36.89
C GLY A 144 -23.14 28.51 38.01
N TRP A 145 -21.88 28.85 37.70
CA TRP A 145 -20.81 29.04 38.69
C TRP A 145 -20.30 30.49 38.65
N GLU A 146 -21.12 31.43 39.11
CA GLU A 146 -20.62 32.69 39.66
C GLU A 146 -19.94 32.36 41.00
N VAL A 147 -18.61 32.37 41.02
CA VAL A 147 -17.87 32.46 42.27
C VAL A 147 -18.17 33.84 42.85
N ASP A 148 -19.08 33.91 43.81
CA ASP A 148 -19.17 35.08 44.69
C ASP A 148 -17.76 35.31 45.25
N PRO A 149 -17.11 36.48 45.03
CA PRO A 149 -15.79 36.73 45.57
C PRO A 149 -15.84 36.44 47.06
N GLU A 150 -15.16 35.35 47.44
CA GLU A 150 -15.04 34.87 48.80
C GLU A 150 -14.79 36.09 49.68
N ALA A 151 -15.77 36.41 50.54
CA ALA A 151 -15.69 37.59 51.38
C ALA A 151 -14.38 37.50 52.16
N MET A 152 -13.39 38.32 51.77
CA MET A 152 -12.12 38.50 52.46
C MET A 152 -12.42 39.18 53.80
N GLY A 153 -12.96 38.38 54.70
CA GLY A 153 -13.49 38.74 56.01
C GLY A 153 -13.67 37.49 56.87
N GLY A 154 -12.83 36.46 56.66
CA GLY A 154 -12.61 35.45 57.68
C GLY A 154 -12.06 36.15 58.93
N PRO A 155 -12.48 35.75 60.15
CA PRO A 155 -12.13 36.47 61.37
C PRO A 155 -10.62 36.61 61.49
N GLU A 156 -10.14 37.84 61.40
CA GLU A 156 -8.73 38.17 61.65
C GLU A 156 -8.44 37.79 63.10
N LEU A 157 -7.64 36.73 63.26
CA LEU A 157 -7.17 36.28 64.56
C LEU A 157 -6.20 37.34 65.10
N ASP A 158 -6.72 38.28 65.89
CA ASP A 158 -5.94 39.29 66.60
C ASP A 158 -4.88 38.62 67.48
N PRO A 159 -3.57 38.73 67.12
CA PRO A 159 -2.50 38.09 67.87
C PRO A 159 -2.13 38.84 69.15
N THR A 160 -2.82 39.93 69.51
CA THR A 160 -2.44 40.78 70.66
C THR A 160 -3.25 40.56 71.94
N ARG A 161 -4.22 39.64 71.95
CA ARG A 161 -4.88 39.23 73.20
C ARG A 161 -4.05 38.19 73.96
N ARG A 162 -3.01 38.66 74.66
CA ARG A 162 -2.47 37.99 75.85
C ARG A 162 -2.61 38.93 77.06
N GLU A 163 -3.45 38.46 77.98
CA GLU A 163 -3.48 38.62 79.44
C GLU A 163 -2.86 39.88 80.08
#